data_AF-A0A7R8X993-F1
#
_entry.id   AF-A0A7R8X993-F1
#
_cell.length_a   1.000
_cell.length_b   1.000
_cell.length_c   1.000
_cell.angle_alpha   90.00
_cell.angle_beta   90.00
_cell.angle_gamma   90.00
#
_symmetry.space_group_name_H-M   'P 1'
#
loop_
_entity.id
_entity.type
_entity.pdbx_description
1 polymer ?
#
loop_
_entity_poly.entity_id
_entity_poly.type
_entity_poly.pdbx_seq_one_letter_code
_entity_poly.pdbx_strand_id
1 'polypeptide(L)'
;MQLKGDKCIGGKRSKERLTVLLCTNMSGKEKLQPTIIGKFEKPRSFRGVRHLPANYRQSKKAWMTTPLFLEFLRCLDAKMGWKGRKILLFDH
;
A
#
# COMPACT_ATOMS: atom_id res chain seq x y z
N MET A 1 12.51 -8.91 -24.93
CA MET A 1 11.87 -7.58 -24.95
C MET A 1 10.38 -7.84 -24.95
N GLN A 2 9.61 -7.31 -23.99
CA GLN A 2 8.16 -7.55 -23.93
C GLN A 2 7.47 -6.27 -24.35
N LEU A 3 6.63 -6.37 -25.37
CA LEU A 3 6.01 -5.24 -26.04
C LEU A 3 4.69 -4.90 -25.35
N LYS A 4 4.24 -3.65 -25.52
CA LYS A 4 2.95 -3.19 -25.02
C LYS A 4 1.84 -4.02 -25.69
N GLY A 5 1.19 -4.91 -24.94
CA GLY A 5 0.13 -5.81 -25.46
C GLY A 5 0.38 -7.30 -25.18
N ASP A 6 1.60 -7.69 -24.80
CA ASP A 6 1.90 -9.08 -24.50
C ASP A 6 1.23 -9.54 -23.20
N LYS A 7 0.59 -10.71 -23.22
CA LYS A 7 -0.01 -11.32 -22.03
C LYS A 7 1.09 -11.64 -21.00
N CYS A 8 0.98 -11.07 -19.80
CA CYS A 8 1.94 -11.26 -18.72
C CYS A 8 1.63 -12.57 -17.94
N ILE A 9 1.75 -13.72 -18.62
CA ILE A 9 1.44 -15.04 -18.07
C ILE A 9 2.74 -15.83 -17.95
N GLY A 10 3.13 -16.17 -16.70
CA GLY A 10 4.34 -16.92 -16.42
C GLY A 10 5.65 -16.11 -16.49
N GLY A 11 6.74 -16.71 -16.02
CA GLY A 11 8.07 -16.11 -16.03
C GLY A 11 8.38 -15.16 -14.86
N LYS A 12 9.52 -14.46 -14.93
CA LYS A 12 10.04 -13.60 -13.84
C LYS A 12 9.23 -12.31 -13.67
N ARG A 13 8.76 -11.73 -14.77
CA ARG A 13 8.01 -10.46 -14.78
C ARG A 13 6.57 -10.60 -14.30
N SER A 14 5.91 -11.74 -14.57
CA SER A 14 4.58 -12.01 -14.02
C SER A 14 4.56 -12.15 -12.50
N LYS A 15 5.74 -12.27 -11.87
CA LYS A 15 5.93 -12.31 -10.41
C LYS A 15 6.28 -10.94 -9.82
N GLU A 16 6.45 -9.91 -10.66
CA GLU A 16 6.56 -8.53 -10.17
C GLU A 16 5.19 -8.09 -9.67
N ARG A 17 5.12 -7.76 -8.38
CA ARG A 17 3.89 -7.39 -7.70
C ARG A 17 4.13 -6.14 -6.87
N LEU A 18 3.16 -5.25 -6.91
CA LEU A 18 3.03 -4.11 -6.04
C LEU A 18 1.60 -4.14 -5.49
N THR A 19 1.45 -4.09 -4.18
CA THR A 19 0.12 -3.95 -3.56
C THR A 19 -0.06 -2.51 -3.12
N VAL A 20 -1.21 -1.92 -3.41
CA VAL A 20 -1.55 -0.56 -2.98
C VAL A 20 -2.78 -0.65 -2.11
N LEU A 21 -2.67 -0.17 -0.86
CA LEU A 21 -3.81 0.05 0.01
C LEU A 21 -4.28 1.49 -0.15
N LEU A 22 -5.53 1.63 -0.56
CA LEU A 22 -6.24 2.89 -0.71
C LEU A 22 -7.41 2.91 0.27
N CYS A 23 -7.68 4.08 0.84
CA CYS A 23 -8.81 4.26 1.75
C CYS A 23 -9.35 5.67 1.58
N THR A 24 -10.68 5.76 1.48
CA THR A 24 -11.41 7.00 1.35
C THR A 24 -12.73 6.90 2.11
N ASN A 25 -13.27 8.04 2.52
CA ASN A 25 -14.64 8.08 3.00
C ASN A 25 -15.65 7.83 1.86
N MET A 26 -16.92 7.57 2.24
CA MET A 26 -18.01 7.26 1.32
C MET A 26 -18.22 8.33 0.22
N SER A 27 -17.99 9.61 0.51
CA SER A 27 -18.13 10.70 -0.46
C SER A 27 -16.89 10.93 -1.33
N GLY A 28 -15.79 10.21 -1.09
CA GLY A 28 -14.54 10.39 -1.85
C GLY A 28 -13.75 11.67 -1.52
N LYS A 29 -14.25 12.53 -0.64
CA LYS A 29 -13.64 13.83 -0.30
C LYS A 29 -12.43 13.69 0.63
N GLU A 30 -12.47 12.73 1.53
CA GLU A 30 -11.38 12.49 2.48
C GLU A 30 -10.62 11.23 2.07
N LYS A 31 -9.49 11.42 1.40
CA LYS A 31 -8.58 10.34 0.96
C LYS A 31 -7.43 10.21 1.93
N LEU A 32 -7.13 8.99 2.36
CA LEU A 32 -5.92 8.71 3.12
C LEU A 32 -4.72 8.60 2.19
N GLN A 33 -3.53 8.88 2.74
CA GLN A 33 -2.28 8.67 2.02
C GLN A 33 -2.17 7.18 1.65
N PRO A 34 -1.89 6.85 0.38
CA PRO A 34 -1.74 5.47 -0.04
C PRO A 34 -0.60 4.77 0.69
N THR A 35 -0.78 3.47 0.96
CA THR A 35 0.31 2.60 1.41
C THR A 35 0.68 1.63 0.30
N ILE A 36 1.93 1.68 -0.14
CA ILE A 36 2.50 0.83 -1.17
C ILE A 36 3.31 -0.28 -0.50
N ILE A 37 3.04 -1.53 -0.87
CA ILE A 37 3.79 -2.69 -0.42
C ILE A 37 4.53 -3.29 -1.61
N GLY A 38 5.85 -3.25 -1.54
CA GLY A 38 6.74 -3.88 -2.51
C GLY A 38 7.50 -5.07 -1.94
N LYS A 39 8.28 -5.72 -2.81
CA LYS A 39 9.07 -6.90 -2.46
C LYS A 39 10.35 -6.57 -1.69
N PHE A 40 10.99 -5.46 -2.04
CA PHE A 40 12.28 -5.05 -1.50
C PHE A 40 12.09 -3.86 -0.57
N GLU A 41 12.83 -3.82 0.53
CA GLU A 41 12.70 -2.73 1.51
C GLU A 41 13.17 -1.40 0.94
N LYS A 42 14.24 -1.44 0.14
CA LYS A 42 14.80 -0.28 -0.58
C LYS A 42 14.92 -0.63 -2.07
N PRO A 43 13.85 -0.45 -2.87
CA PRO A 43 13.91 -0.68 -4.30
C PRO A 43 15.00 0.18 -4.95
N ARG A 44 15.72 -0.38 -5.92
CA ARG A 44 16.74 0.38 -6.67
C ARG A 44 16.15 1.60 -7.38
N SER A 45 14.87 1.53 -7.78
CA SER A 45 14.13 2.65 -8.37
C SER A 45 13.92 3.82 -7.40
N PHE A 46 14.09 3.63 -6.08
CA PHE A 46 13.95 4.70 -5.09
C PHE A 46 15.28 5.41 -4.82
N ARG A 47 16.37 5.03 -5.49
CA ARG A 47 17.66 5.73 -5.34
C ARG A 47 17.51 7.19 -5.76
N GLY A 48 17.83 8.11 -4.84
CA GLY A 48 17.71 9.56 -5.07
C GLY A 48 16.30 10.13 -4.85
N VAL A 49 15.30 9.29 -4.55
CA VAL A 49 13.95 9.76 -4.18
C VAL A 49 13.99 10.23 -2.72
N ARG A 50 13.84 11.54 -2.52
CA ARG A 50 13.83 12.16 -1.18
C ARG A 50 12.44 12.13 -0.52
N HIS A 51 11.40 12.24 -1.33
CA HIS A 51 10.01 12.27 -0.87
C HIS A 51 9.16 11.36 -1.76
N LEU A 52 8.40 10.48 -1.12
CA LEU A 52 7.39 9.66 -1.77
C LEU A 52 6.01 10.13 -1.26
N PRO A 53 5.03 10.43 -2.13
CA PRO A 53 3.69 10.84 -1.71
C PRO A 53 2.84 9.68 -1.18
N ALA A 54 3.48 8.62 -0.67
CA ALA A 54 2.87 7.39 -0.18
C ALA A 54 3.74 6.78 0.91
N ASN A 55 3.11 6.03 1.81
CA ASN A 55 3.84 5.19 2.75
C ASN A 55 4.37 3.98 2.00
N TYR A 56 5.65 3.64 2.19
CA TYR A 56 6.22 2.42 1.61
C TYR A 56 6.47 1.38 2.69
N ARG A 57 6.06 0.15 2.40
CA ARG A 57 6.28 -1.03 3.24
C ARG A 57 6.77 -2.19 2.38
N GLN A 58 7.35 -3.19 3.03
CA GLN A 58 7.88 -4.37 2.37
C GLN A 58 7.22 -5.64 2.87
N SER A 59 7.00 -6.59 1.96
CA SER A 59 6.77 -7.98 2.31
C SER A 59 7.39 -8.91 1.28
N LYS A 60 7.79 -10.13 1.67
CA LYS A 60 8.55 -11.06 0.80
C LYS A 60 7.89 -11.32 -0.55
N LYS A 61 6.55 -11.29 -0.60
CA LYS A 61 5.76 -11.52 -1.83
C LYS A 61 5.11 -10.23 -2.36
N ALA A 62 5.32 -9.08 -1.70
CA ALA A 62 4.60 -7.82 -1.93
C ALA A 62 3.06 -7.94 -1.75
N TRP A 63 2.62 -8.76 -0.80
CA TRP A 63 1.21 -8.88 -0.38
C TRP A 63 0.97 -8.07 0.89
N MET A 64 -0.30 -7.72 1.12
CA MET A 64 -0.74 -7.31 2.44
C MET A 64 -0.59 -8.48 3.42
N THR A 65 -0.13 -8.18 4.63
CA THR A 65 -0.03 -9.15 5.73
C THR A 65 -0.78 -8.61 6.93
N THR A 66 -1.19 -9.49 7.85
CA THR A 66 -1.87 -9.07 9.09
C THR A 66 -1.09 -8.00 9.86
N PRO A 67 0.24 -8.11 10.06
CA PRO A 67 1.01 -7.07 10.73
C PRO A 67 0.96 -5.71 10.01
N LEU A 68 1.08 -5.69 8.68
CA LEU A 68 1.03 -4.46 7.89
C LEU A 68 -0.36 -3.82 7.92
N PHE A 69 -1.42 -4.64 7.91
CA PHE A 69 -2.78 -4.15 8.02
C PHE A 69 -3.08 -3.60 9.41
N LEU A 70 -2.64 -4.28 10.47
CA LEU A 70 -2.76 -3.78 11.85
C LEU A 70 -1.99 -2.47 12.07
N GLU A 71 -0.80 -2.34 11.48
CA GLU A 71 -0.05 -1.09 11.49
C GLU A 71 -0.86 0.04 10.84
N PHE A 72 -1.42 -0.21 9.65
CA PHE A 72 -2.30 0.74 8.97
C PHE A 72 -3.51 1.14 9.84
N LEU A 73 -4.20 0.16 10.45
CA LEU A 73 -5.36 0.41 11.31
C LEU A 73 -4.99 1.28 12.53
N ARG A 74 -3.85 1.02 13.18
CA ARG A 74 -3.38 1.84 14.31
C ARG A 74 -3.07 3.28 13.88
N CYS A 75 -2.43 3.48 12.73
CA CYS A 75 -2.19 4.81 12.19
C CYS A 75 -3.50 5.53 11.84
N LEU A 76 -4.48 4.80 11.31
CA LEU A 76 -5.81 5.33 11.00
C LEU A 76 -6.54 5.74 12.28
N ASP A 77 -6.59 4.87 13.28
CA ASP A 77 -7.24 5.13 14.56
C ASP A 77 -6.63 6.35 15.27
N ALA A 78 -5.29 6.41 15.35
CA ALA A 78 -4.60 7.59 15.87
C ALA A 78 -4.99 8.85 15.10
N LYS A 79 -4.95 8.83 13.76
CA LYS A 79 -5.33 9.99 12.92
C LYS A 79 -6.77 10.43 13.15
N MET A 80 -7.70 9.50 13.39
CA MET A 80 -9.09 9.81 13.70
C MET A 80 -9.22 10.38 15.11
N GLY A 81 -8.50 9.83 16.09
CA GLY A 81 -8.40 10.36 17.44
C GLY A 81 -7.88 11.80 17.48
N TRP A 82 -6.82 12.11 16.72
CA TRP A 82 -6.30 13.49 16.55
C TRP A 82 -7.34 14.44 15.95
N LYS A 83 -8.32 13.93 15.20
CA LYS A 83 -9.45 14.70 14.67
C LYS A 83 -10.69 14.68 15.57
N GLY A 84 -10.61 14.09 16.77
CA GLY A 84 -11.74 13.94 17.68
C GLY A 84 -12.83 12.97 17.19
N ARG A 85 -12.48 12.05 16.27
CA ARG A 85 -13.41 11.09 15.68
C ARG A 85 -13.14 9.70 16.20
N LYS A 86 -14.21 8.94 16.46
CA LYS A 86 -14.14 7.51 16.79
C LYS A 86 -14.42 6.69 15.53
N ILE A 87 -13.76 5.55 15.40
CA ILE A 87 -13.98 4.60 14.31
C ILE A 87 -14.25 3.21 14.87
N LEU A 88 -15.00 2.42 14.10
CA LEU A 88 -15.26 1.01 14.37
C LEU A 88 -14.90 0.22 13.13
N LEU A 89 -14.28 -0.95 13.33
CA LEU A 89 -14.03 -1.93 12.29
C LEU A 89 -15.02 -3.08 12.49
N PHE A 90 -15.81 -3.36 11.46
CA PHE A 90 -16.63 -4.56 11.42
C PHE A 90 -15.82 -5.65 10.70
N ASP A 91 -15.66 -6.80 11.34
CA ASP A 91 -15.26 -8.04 10.68
C ASP A 91 -16.47 -8.98 10.55
N HIS A 92 -16.29 -10.09 9.85
CA HIS A 92 -17.32 -11.10 9.59
C HIS A 92 -16.81 -12.46 10.06
#